data_AF-A0A354QAJ2-F1
#
_entry.id   AF-A0A354QAJ2-F1
#
_cell.length_a   1.000
_cell.length_b   1.000
_cell.length_c   1.000
_cell.angle_alpha   90.00
_cell.angle_beta   90.00
_cell.angle_gamma   90.00
#
_symmetry.space_group_name_H-M   'P 1'
#
loop_
_entity.id
_entity.type
_entity.pdbx_description
1 polymer ?
#
loop_
_entity_poly.entity_id
_entity_poly.type
_entity_poly.pdbx_seq_one_letter_code
_entity_poly.pdbx_strand_id
1 'polypeptide(L)'
;LNLSSIESIVEHCINPYAPDLTIFLNISPETVAVRLEQRQKQTKKNRLDLESLNFFKRTAQGFKALSAAEPERYVCLDGEQKIEVIHHEIVAVL
;
A
#
# COMPACT_ATOMS: atom_id res chain seq x y z
N LEU A 1 11.82 -15.74 -9.53
CA LEU A 1 12.43 -14.39 -9.42
C LEU A 1 13.78 -14.57 -8.73
N ASN A 2 14.83 -13.91 -9.22
CA ASN A 2 16.13 -13.91 -8.55
C ASN A 2 16.12 -12.80 -7.48
N LEU A 3 16.19 -13.19 -6.20
CA LEU A 3 16.12 -12.27 -5.06
C LEU A 3 17.29 -11.29 -5.03
N SER A 4 18.50 -11.75 -5.33
CA SER A 4 19.69 -10.88 -5.31
C SER A 4 19.64 -9.80 -6.39
N SER A 5 18.98 -10.07 -7.52
CA SER A 5 18.73 -9.04 -8.54
C SER A 5 17.75 -7.97 -8.05
N ILE A 6 16.74 -8.35 -7.28
CA ILE A 6 15.77 -7.39 -6.71
C ILE A 6 16.45 -6.53 -5.64
N GLU A 7 17.18 -7.17 -4.73
CA GLU A 7 17.92 -6.48 -3.66
C GLU A 7 18.93 -5.48 -4.23
N SER A 8 19.65 -5.87 -5.29
CA SER A 8 20.59 -4.96 -5.97
C SER A 8 19.91 -3.71 -6.53
N ILE A 9 18.73 -3.86 -7.14
CA ILE A 9 17.94 -2.72 -7.64
C ILE A 9 17.48 -1.84 -6.47
N VAL A 10 16.99 -2.45 -5.38
CA VAL A 10 16.57 -1.69 -4.19
C VAL A 10 17.74 -0.87 -3.66
N GLU A 11 18.91 -1.49 -3.46
CA GLU A 11 20.06 -0.84 -2.85
C GLU A 11 20.62 0.31 -3.70
N HIS A 12 20.74 0.13 -5.01
CA HIS A 12 21.44 1.10 -5.86
C HIS A 12 20.50 2.14 -6.48
N CYS A 13 19.23 1.77 -6.70
CA CYS A 13 18.30 2.62 -7.44
C CYS A 13 17.16 3.15 -6.58
N ILE A 14 16.85 2.54 -5.42
CA ILE A 14 15.70 2.95 -4.60
C ILE A 14 16.17 3.58 -3.29
N ASN A 15 17.04 2.91 -2.51
CA ASN A 15 17.48 3.37 -1.20
C ASN A 15 18.07 4.80 -1.19
N PRO A 16 18.89 5.22 -2.18
CA PRO A 16 19.39 6.60 -2.23
C PRO A 16 18.30 7.66 -2.43
N TYR A 17 17.11 7.24 -2.87
CA TYR A 17 15.95 8.07 -3.16
C TYR A 17 14.72 7.60 -2.37
N ALA A 18 14.94 6.90 -1.25
CA ALA A 18 13.85 6.43 -0.41
C ALA A 18 13.05 7.65 0.09
N PRO A 19 11.69 7.59 0.09
CA PRO A 19 10.87 8.68 0.61
C PRO A 19 11.21 8.98 2.06
N ASP A 20 11.34 10.25 2.44
CA ASP A 20 11.48 10.65 3.85
C ASP A 20 10.24 10.27 4.69
N LEU A 21 9.07 10.18 4.03
CA LEU A 21 7.79 9.84 4.64
C LEU A 21 6.99 8.93 3.70
N THR A 22 6.41 7.87 4.25
CA THR A 22 5.47 6.98 3.55
C THR A 22 4.16 6.88 4.34
N ILE A 23 3.08 7.43 3.78
CA ILE A 23 1.73 7.22 4.31
C ILE A 23 1.23 5.85 3.85
N PHE A 24 1.05 4.93 4.78
CA PHE A 24 0.51 3.59 4.51
C PHE A 24 -0.92 3.49 5.00
N LEU A 25 -1.86 3.40 4.06
CA LEU A 25 -3.27 3.13 4.34
C LEU A 25 -3.47 1.62 4.54
N ASN A 26 -3.48 1.18 5.79
CA ASN A 26 -3.68 -0.22 6.13
C ASN A 26 -5.16 -0.58 5.98
N ILE A 27 -5.49 -1.42 5.00
CA ILE A 27 -6.87 -1.78 4.65
C ILE A 27 -6.97 -3.27 4.41
N SER A 28 -8.09 -3.87 4.83
CA SER A 28 -8.34 -5.29 4.64
C SER A 28 -8.51 -5.63 3.15
N PRO A 29 -8.00 -6.79 2.68
CA PRO A 29 -8.24 -7.28 1.33
C PRO A 29 -9.74 -7.36 0.96
N GLU A 30 -10.59 -7.64 1.93
CA GLU A 30 -12.04 -7.69 1.80
C GLU A 30 -12.61 -6.29 1.47
N THR A 31 -12.23 -5.24 2.21
CA THR A 31 -12.67 -3.87 1.91
C THR A 31 -12.10 -3.38 0.57
N VAL A 32 -10.87 -3.76 0.22
CA VAL A 32 -10.30 -3.46 -1.11
C VAL A 32 -11.16 -4.02 -2.23
N ALA A 33 -11.61 -5.28 -2.12
CA ALA A 33 -12.48 -5.90 -3.13
C ALA A 33 -13.79 -5.10 -3.30
N VAL A 34 -14.44 -4.73 -2.19
CA VAL A 34 -15.67 -3.91 -2.21
C VAL A 34 -15.45 -2.55 -2.87
N ARG A 35 -14.37 -1.84 -2.52
CA ARG A 35 -14.06 -0.51 -3.09
C ARG A 35 -13.69 -0.60 -4.57
N LEU A 36 -12.99 -1.65 -4.99
CA LEU A 36 -12.69 -1.88 -6.41
C LEU A 36 -13.97 -2.12 -7.21
N GLU A 37 -14.92 -2.89 -6.72
CA GLU A 37 -16.22 -3.10 -7.37
C GLU A 37 -17.01 -1.80 -7.53
N GLN A 38 -17.00 -0.94 -6.52
CA GLN A 38 -17.63 0.38 -6.61
C GLN A 38 -16.96 1.27 -7.66
N ARG A 39 -15.62 1.30 -7.69
CA ARG A 39 -14.84 2.04 -8.69
C ARG A 39 -15.11 1.57 -10.12
N GLN A 40 -15.35 0.27 -10.33
CA GLN A 40 -15.60 -0.30 -11.66
C GLN A 40 -16.84 0.28 -12.35
N LYS A 41 -17.84 0.74 -11.59
CA LYS A 41 -19.01 1.43 -12.15
C LYS A 41 -18.62 2.74 -12.86
N GLN A 42 -17.42 3.25 -12.59
CA GLN A 42 -16.93 4.54 -13.08
C GLN A 42 -15.67 4.42 -13.95
N THR A 43 -14.96 3.27 -13.96
CA THR A 43 -13.67 3.12 -14.65
C THR A 43 -13.40 1.68 -15.10
N LYS A 44 -12.70 1.51 -16.24
CA LYS A 44 -12.26 0.19 -16.75
C LYS A 44 -11.21 -0.44 -15.83
N LYS A 45 -11.35 -1.75 -15.56
CA LYS A 45 -10.36 -2.54 -14.81
C LYS A 45 -8.99 -2.55 -15.48
N ASN A 46 -7.94 -2.47 -14.66
CA ASN A 46 -6.57 -2.80 -15.04
C ASN A 46 -6.19 -4.22 -14.60
N ARG A 47 -4.94 -4.63 -14.89
CA ARG A 47 -4.43 -5.98 -14.54
C ARG A 47 -4.50 -6.29 -13.03
N LEU A 48 -4.17 -5.32 -12.18
CA LEU A 48 -4.15 -5.51 -10.72
C LEU A 48 -5.56 -5.64 -10.14
N ASP A 49 -6.55 -4.98 -10.73
CA ASP A 49 -7.95 -5.08 -10.29
C ASP A 49 -8.57 -6.47 -10.55
N LEU A 50 -7.88 -7.31 -11.33
CA LEU A 50 -8.28 -8.67 -11.69
C LEU A 50 -7.52 -9.74 -10.89
N GLU A 51 -6.63 -9.34 -9.99
CA GLU A 51 -5.86 -10.27 -9.17
C GLU A 51 -6.72 -10.96 -8.11
N SER A 52 -6.23 -12.11 -7.62
CA SER A 52 -6.96 -12.91 -6.64
C SER A 52 -6.95 -12.32 -5.22
N LEU A 53 -7.91 -12.72 -4.38
CA LEU A 53 -7.89 -12.38 -2.95
C LEU A 53 -6.57 -12.79 -2.27
N ASN A 54 -5.99 -13.93 -2.65
CA ASN A 54 -4.71 -14.39 -2.13
C ASN A 54 -3.56 -13.47 -2.52
N PHE A 55 -3.61 -12.87 -3.72
CA PHE A 55 -2.65 -11.84 -4.12
C PHE A 55 -2.76 -10.62 -3.19
N PHE A 56 -3.97 -10.10 -2.97
CA PHE A 56 -4.18 -8.96 -2.08
C PHE A 56 -3.76 -9.25 -0.63
N LYS A 57 -4.04 -10.45 -0.09
CA LYS A 57 -3.58 -10.89 1.23
C LYS A 57 -2.06 -10.87 1.35
N ARG A 58 -1.35 -11.44 0.37
CA ARG A 58 0.12 -11.44 0.36
C ARG A 58 0.70 -10.03 0.25
N THR A 59 0.09 -9.19 -0.58
CA THR A 59 0.51 -7.78 -0.74
C THR A 59 0.32 -7.01 0.57
N ALA A 60 -0.83 -7.16 1.24
CA ALA A 60 -1.09 -6.54 2.54
C ALA A 60 -0.08 -6.99 3.61
N GLN A 61 0.24 -8.29 3.65
CA GLN A 61 1.28 -8.82 4.54
C GLN A 61 2.66 -8.21 4.26
N GLY A 62 3.03 -8.05 2.99
CA GLY A 62 4.29 -7.42 2.59
C GLY A 62 4.40 -5.98 3.08
N PHE A 63 3.39 -5.15 2.86
CA PHE A 63 3.39 -3.76 3.35
C PHE A 63 3.36 -3.66 4.87
N LYS A 64 2.66 -4.56 5.55
CA LYS A 64 2.69 -4.63 7.01
C LYS A 64 4.08 -4.98 7.55
N ALA A 65 4.80 -5.88 6.89
CA ALA A 65 6.17 -6.21 7.26
C ALA A 65 7.12 -5.01 7.03
N LEU A 66 6.99 -4.31 5.90
CA LEU A 66 7.80 -3.13 5.59
C LEU A 66 7.57 -1.99 6.61
N SER A 67 6.32 -1.67 6.90
CA SER A 67 6.00 -0.62 7.88
C SER A 67 6.45 -0.96 9.31
N ALA A 68 6.49 -2.24 9.67
CA ALA A 68 7.03 -2.69 10.95
C ALA A 68 8.57 -2.66 10.99
N ALA A 69 9.23 -2.85 9.84
CA ALA A 69 10.69 -2.83 9.75
C ALA A 69 11.27 -1.41 9.74
N GLU A 70 10.51 -0.42 9.29
CA GLU A 70 10.95 0.97 9.10
C GLU A 70 9.97 1.97 9.75
N PRO A 71 9.69 1.85 11.06
CA PRO A 71 8.65 2.63 11.74
C PRO A 71 8.90 4.14 11.76
N GLU A 72 10.15 4.58 11.60
CA GLU A 72 10.53 5.99 11.52
C GLU A 72 10.10 6.66 10.20
N ARG A 73 9.92 5.87 9.13
CA ARG A 73 9.58 6.35 7.78
C ARG A 73 8.11 6.16 7.46
N TYR A 74 7.45 5.17 8.07
CA TYR A 74 6.07 4.83 7.80
C TYR A 74 5.10 5.45 8.81
N VAL A 75 4.08 6.14 8.30
CA VAL A 75 2.90 6.51 9.07
C VAL A 75 1.73 5.64 8.63
N CYS A 76 1.35 4.71 9.50
CA CYS A 76 0.27 3.77 9.28
C CYS A 76 -1.08 4.38 9.69
N LEU A 77 -1.98 4.56 8.74
CA LEU A 77 -3.34 5.05 8.97
C LEU A 77 -4.36 3.94 8.72
N ASP A 78 -5.52 4.04 9.38
CA ASP A 78 -6.60 3.09 9.20
C ASP A 78 -7.36 3.37 7.89
N GLY A 79 -7.09 2.53 6.89
CA GLY A 79 -7.72 2.64 5.57
C GLY A 79 -9.18 2.21 5.54
N GLU A 80 -9.73 1.64 6.62
CA GLU A 80 -11.15 1.26 6.72
C GLU A 80 -12.06 2.48 6.92
N GLN A 81 -11.51 3.58 7.41
CA GLN A 81 -12.26 4.80 7.69
C GLN A 81 -12.82 5.46 6.42
N LYS A 82 -13.68 6.46 6.62
CA LYS A 82 -14.20 7.31 5.55
C LYS A 82 -13.08 8.19 4.99
N ILE A 83 -13.18 8.53 3.71
CA ILE A 83 -12.17 9.33 2.98
C ILE A 83 -11.90 10.65 3.70
N GLU A 84 -12.92 11.32 4.23
CA GLU A 84 -12.78 12.59 4.91
C GLU A 84 -11.96 12.48 6.19
N VAL A 85 -12.08 11.36 6.92
CA VAL A 85 -11.32 11.15 8.16
C VAL A 85 -9.87 10.83 7.84
N ILE A 86 -9.63 9.91 6.89
CA ILE A 86 -8.28 9.60 6.39
C ILE A 86 -7.59 10.87 5.90
N HIS A 87 -8.30 11.73 5.16
CA HIS A 87 -7.76 12.99 4.67
C HIS A 87 -7.31 13.91 5.82
N HIS A 88 -8.12 14.06 6.87
CA HIS A 88 -7.74 14.86 8.04
C HIS A 88 -6.53 14.27 8.76
N GLU A 89 -6.46 12.94 8.91
CA GLU A 89 -5.30 12.27 9.51
C GLU A 89 -4.02 12.51 8.68
N ILE A 90 -4.10 12.41 7.34
CA ILE A 90 -2.95 12.69 6.46
C ILE A 90 -2.49 14.14 6.60
N VAL A 91 -3.42 15.10 6.58
CA VAL A 91 -3.07 16.53 6.71
C VAL A 91 -2.45 16.84 8.06
N ALA A 92 -2.84 16.15 9.14
CA ALA A 92 -2.27 16.35 10.47
C ALA A 92 -0.86 15.78 10.63
N VAL A 93 -0.42 14.90 9.72
CA VAL A 93 0.93 14.31 9.70
C VAL A 93 1.95 15.20 8.97
N LEU A 94 1.47 16.08 8.09
CA LEU A 94 2.28 17.00 7.28
C LEU A 94 2.46 18.36 7.97
#